data_AF-A0A173V5T8-F1
#
_entry.id   AF-A0A173V5T8-F1
#
_cell.length_a   1.000
_cell.length_b   1.000
_cell.length_c   1.000
_cell.angle_alpha   90.00
_cell.angle_beta   90.00
_cell.angle_gamma   90.00
#
_symmetry.space_group_name_H-M   'P 1'
#
loop_
_entity.id
_entity.type
_entity.pdbx_description
1 polymer ?
#
loop_
_entity_poly.entity_id
_entity_poly.type
_entity_poly.pdbx_seq_one_letter_code
_entity_poly.pdbx_strand_id
1 'polypeptide(L)' 'MSKEVNTGGISFLGLLTIVFITLKLTNVITWSWWWVLLPLWGPMAFMLSLGGIVLIGLGVLSLMRK' A
#
# COMPACT_ATOMS: atom_id res chain seq x y z
N MET A 1 3.05 -29.57 -22.40
CA MET A 1 3.57 -28.41 -21.65
C MET A 1 2.56 -27.28 -21.77
N SER A 2 1.75 -27.06 -20.73
CA SER A 2 0.72 -26.01 -20.73
C SER A 2 1.40 -24.64 -20.70
N LYS A 3 1.04 -23.79 -21.67
CA LYS A 3 1.42 -22.38 -21.68
C LYS A 3 0.54 -21.68 -20.64
N GLU A 4 1.11 -21.38 -19.49
CA GLU A 4 0.50 -20.46 -18.52
C GLU A 4 0.41 -19.08 -19.17
N VAL A 5 -0.76 -18.76 -19.73
CA VAL A 5 -1.06 -17.40 -20.18
C VAL A 5 -1.33 -16.59 -18.93
N ASN A 6 -0.31 -15.89 -18.44
CA ASN A 6 -0.47 -14.92 -17.37
C ASN A 6 -1.27 -13.73 -17.92
N THR A 7 -2.59 -13.83 -17.84
CA THR A 7 -3.50 -12.70 -18.07
C THR A 7 -3.35 -11.75 -16.89
N GLY A 8 -2.31 -10.91 -16.92
CA GLY A 8 -2.05 -9.87 -15.94
C GLY A 8 -3.12 -8.79 -16.02
N GLY A 9 -4.26 -9.02 -15.36
CA GLY A 9 -5.30 -8.01 -15.18
C GLY A 9 -4.80 -6.87 -14.30
N ILE A 10 -5.15 -5.63 -14.65
CA ILE A 10 -4.87 -4.46 -13.80
C ILE A 10 -5.52 -4.71 -12.44
N SER A 11 -4.72 -4.71 -11.39
CA SER A 11 -5.21 -4.85 -10.03
C SER A 11 -6.13 -3.69 -9.68
N PHE A 12 -7.21 -3.96 -8.94
CA PHE A 12 -8.20 -2.95 -8.52
C PHE A 12 -7.54 -1.70 -7.90
N LEU A 13 -6.47 -1.89 -7.13
CA LEU A 13 -5.65 -0.82 -6.56
C LEU A 13 -4.98 0.07 -7.62
N GLY A 14 -4.51 -0.51 -8.74
CA GLY A 14 -3.94 0.23 -9.85
C GLY A 14 -4.98 1.14 -10.52
N LEU A 15 -6.18 0.62 -10.80
CA LEU A 15 -7.30 1.42 -11.33
C LEU A 15 -7.70 2.53 -10.35
N LEU A 16 -7.84 2.21 -9.06
CA LEU A 16 -8.18 3.20 -8.03
C LEU A 16 -7.13 4.31 -7.96
N THR A 17 -5.84 3.96 -8.03
CA THR A 17 -4.74 4.92 -8.06
C THR A 17 -4.85 5.87 -9.26
N ILE A 18 -5.12 5.33 -10.45
CA ILE A 18 -5.29 6.14 -11.67
C ILE A 18 -6.50 7.09 -11.53
N VAL A 19 -7.63 6.61 -11.00
CA VAL A 19 -8.84 7.43 -10.79
C VAL A 19 -8.58 8.59 -9.82
N PHE A 20 -7.87 8.35 -8.71
CA PHE A 20 -7.52 9.42 -7.77
C PHE A 20 -6.59 10.47 -8.39
N ILE A 21 -5.62 10.04 -9.22
CA ILE A 21 -4.72 10.94 -9.94
C ILE A 21 -5.50 11.80 -10.95
N THR A 22 -6.39 11.20 -11.75
CA THR A 22 -7.19 11.95 -12.72
C THR A 22 -8.12 12.95 -12.04
N LEU A 23 -8.78 12.59 -10.94
CA LEU A 23 -9.62 13.50 -10.14
C LEU A 23 -8.83 14.68 -9.55
N LYS A 24 -7.55 14.46 -9.17
CA LYS A 24 -6.66 15.52 -8.69
C LYS A 24 -6.26 16.48 -9.82
N LEU A 25 -6.02 15.96 -11.02
CA LEU A 25 -5.67 16.76 -12.20
C LEU A 25 -6.87 17.55 -12.76
N THR A 26 -8.08 17.00 -12.67
CA THR A 26 -9.31 17.72 -13.02
C THR A 26 -9.77 18.71 -11.94
N ASN A 27 -8.95 18.97 -10.91
CA ASN A 27 -9.23 19.89 -9.81
C ASN A 27 -10.54 19.61 -9.04
N VAL A 28 -11.05 18.37 -9.09
CA VAL A 28 -12.24 17.97 -8.30
C VAL A 28 -11.88 17.88 -6.81
N ILE A 29 -10.62 17.58 -6.49
CA ILE A 29 -10.15 17.40 -5.11
C ILE A 29 -8.96 18.33 -4.84
N THR A 30 -9.12 19.28 -3.91
CA THR A 30 -8.06 20.24 -3.51
C THR A 30 -7.10 19.67 -2.45
N TRP A 31 -7.34 18.44 -1.99
CA TRP A 31 -6.55 17.79 -0.95
C TRP A 31 -5.10 17.55 -1.33
N SER A 32 -4.26 17.34 -0.31
CA SER A 32 -2.83 17.10 -0.47
C SER A 32 -2.53 15.84 -1.30
N TRP A 33 -1.41 15.86 -2.02
CA TRP A 33 -0.95 14.73 -2.86
C TRP A 33 -0.74 13.44 -2.05
N TRP A 34 -0.45 13.56 -0.76
CA TRP A 34 -0.36 12.43 0.17
C TRP A 34 -1.62 11.58 0.22
N TRP A 35 -2.81 12.20 0.19
CA TRP A 35 -4.09 11.47 0.23
C TRP A 35 -4.45 10.84 -1.13
N VAL A 36 -4.06 11.48 -2.23
CA VAL A 36 -4.23 10.95 -3.59
C VAL A 36 -3.41 9.67 -3.79
N LEU A 37 -2.27 9.58 -3.12
CA LEU A 37 -1.35 8.47 -3.17
C LEU A 37 -1.66 7.37 -2.14
N LEU A 38 -2.59 7.57 -1.19
CA LEU A 38 -2.98 6.52 -0.23
C LEU A 38 -3.25 5.13 -0.85
N PRO A 39 -3.94 5.00 -2.00
CA PRO A 39 -4.15 3.70 -2.62
C PRO A 39 -2.85 2.97 -3.00
N LEU A 40 -1.80 3.72 -3.34
CA LEU A 40 -0.50 3.19 -3.75
C LEU A 40 0.39 2.84 -2.54
N TRP A 41 0.43 3.70 -1.52
CA TRP A 41 1.32 3.54 -0.37
C TRP A 41 0.62 2.85 0.81
N GLY A 42 -0.70 2.74 0.80
CA GLY A 42 -1.49 2.08 1.85
C GLY A 42 -1.03 0.65 2.13
N PRO A 43 -0.87 -0.21 1.10
CA PRO A 43 -0.31 -1.56 1.30
C PRO A 43 1.11 -1.53 1.88
N MET A 44 1.97 -0.62 1.38
CA MET A 44 3.35 -0.48 1.82
C MET A 44 3.44 -0.01 3.28
N ALA A 45 2.66 1.00 3.65
CA ALA A 45 2.59 1.58 4.99
C ALA A 45 2.01 0.60 6.00
N PHE A 46 0.98 -0.16 5.62
CA PHE A 46 0.41 -1.22 6.44
C PHE A 46 1.44 -2.31 6.75
N MET A 47 2.19 -2.75 5.74
CA MET A 47 3.22 -3.78 5.87
C MET A 47 4.40 -3.28 6.73
N LEU A 48 4.83 -2.03 6.55
CA LEU A 48 5.87 -1.41 7.36
C LEU A 48 5.44 -1.25 8.83
N SER A 49 4.20 -0.84 9.06
CA SER A 49 3.62 -0.66 10.40
C SER A 49 3.52 -1.98 11.14
N LEU A 50 2.98 -3.03 10.50
CA LEU A 50 2.93 -4.38 11.05
C LEU A 50 4.33 -4.93 11.35
N GLY A 51 5.25 -4.81 10.40
CA GLY A 51 6.64 -5.24 10.58
C GLY A 51 7.30 -4.53 11.76
N GLY A 52 7.14 -3.20 11.86
CA GLY A 52 7.67 -2.41 12.97
C GLY A 52 7.10 -2.84 14.33
N ILE A 53 5.78 -3.01 14.44
CA ILE A 53 5.12 -3.46 15.68
C ILE A 53 5.63 -4.84 16.10
N VAL A 54 5.74 -5.78 15.14
CA VAL A 54 6.23 -7.14 15.40
C VAL A 54 7.69 -7.10 15.85
N LEU A 55 8.55 -6.35 15.17
CA LEU A 55 9.96 -6.22 15.53
C LEU A 55 10.15 -5.59 16.92
N ILE A 56 9.38 -4.55 17.25
CA ILE A 56 9.40 -3.92 18.58
C ILE A 56 8.89 -4.91 19.62
N GLY A 57 7.77 -5.58 19.38
CA GLY A 57 7.19 -6.57 20.29
C GLY A 57 8.15 -7.74 20.56
N LEU A 58 8.76 -8.30 19.51
CA LEU A 58 9.77 -9.35 19.62
C LEU A 58 11.03 -8.86 20.34
N GLY A 59 11.49 -7.63 20.06
CA GLY A 59 12.62 -7.02 20.74
C GLY A 59 12.37 -6.86 22.25
N VAL A 60 11.21 -6.33 22.62
CA VAL A 60 10.79 -6.17 24.02
C VAL A 60 10.63 -7.53 24.70
N LEU A 61 9.99 -8.51 24.06
CA LEU A 61 9.90 -9.88 24.57
C LEU A 61 11.28 -10.52 24.76
N SER A 62 12.21 -10.31 23.82
CA SER A 62 13.58 -10.82 23.94
C SER A 62 14.36 -10.21 25.10
N LEU A 63 14.10 -8.93 25.40
CA LEU A 63 14.67 -8.22 26.55
C LEU A 63 14.06 -8.70 27.88
N MET A 64 12.75 -8.92 27.92
CA MET A 64 12.04 -9.40 29.11
C MET A 64 12.29 -10.88 29.41
N ARG A 65 12.73 -11.66 28.43
CA ARG A 65 12.97 -13.10 28.55
C ARG A 65 14.42 -13.44 28.94
N LYS A 66 15.28 -12.43 29.11
CA LYS A 66 16.66 -12.57 29.58
C LYS A 66 16.75 -12.26 31.07
#